data_AF-A0AAW7SF47-F1
#
_entry.id   AF-A0AAW7SF47-F1
#
_cell.length_a   1.000
_cell.length_b   1.000
_cell.length_c   1.000
_cell.angle_alpha   90.00
_cell.angle_beta   90.00
_cell.angle_gamma   90.00
#
_symmetry.space_group_name_H-M   'P 1'
#
loop_
_entity.id
_entity.type
_entity.pdbx_description
1 polymer ?
#
loop_
_entity_poly.entity_id
_entity_poly.type
_entity_poly.pdbx_seq_one_letter_code
_entity_poly.pdbx_strand_id
1 'polypeptide(L)'
;MTARRGAAVAIAPGHETASLSKAQNTFNTLVKQIEKRRERLGAWEAVMPAFQKKFVDGLLPLEQEATALRIRLIHLLDDAFLQKGLSKAEQRMLSELIADMANDLLNVSDDPALKIIYNRHAASGNVGAAAADPEPAEPAREAEPQSQPLDDLDALSPDELAERMQAELDAQFERDMAAHAAREAQRAKRKKAPKQSAAQARIEAERAESSKSIREIYRKLASALHPDRETDPQEQQRKTVLMQRVNRAYEKGNLLQLLELQLEIEQIDRRAIDGLGEARLTRYNGILEEQLRELDQEIVHVENDFRRTYGIASSTKVAPDTVLRILARNIAGMQRSNQDLSVALREFEDPEQVRNWLKDMKRRPASSRFDDDSY
;
A
#
# COMPACT_ATOMS: atom_id res chain seq x y z
N MET A 1 -7.05 -29.67 11.67
CA MET A 1 -7.40 -29.65 13.10
C MET A 1 -8.00 -28.30 13.42
N THR A 2 -9.32 -28.24 13.60
CA THR A 2 -10.05 -27.03 13.98
C THR A 2 -9.63 -26.60 15.38
N ALA A 3 -9.01 -25.43 15.51
CA ALA A 3 -8.77 -24.81 16.80
C ALA A 3 -10.10 -24.78 17.56
N ARG A 4 -10.16 -25.46 18.72
CA ARG A 4 -11.28 -25.35 19.65
C ARG A 4 -11.49 -23.86 19.90
N ARG A 5 -12.64 -23.32 19.49
CA ARG A 5 -13.12 -21.99 19.88
C ARG A 5 -12.95 -21.87 21.39
N GLY A 6 -11.98 -21.07 21.84
CA GLY A 6 -11.87 -20.71 23.24
C GLY A 6 -13.20 -20.10 23.66
N ALA A 7 -13.74 -20.50 24.81
CA ALA A 7 -14.93 -19.88 25.35
C ALA A 7 -14.67 -18.37 25.47
N ALA A 8 -15.43 -17.55 24.75
CA ALA A 8 -15.23 -16.11 24.72
C ALA A 8 -15.23 -15.57 26.16
N VAL A 9 -14.16 -14.87 26.55
CA VAL A 9 -14.02 -14.23 27.86
C VAL A 9 -15.06 -13.11 27.94
N ALA A 10 -16.18 -13.37 28.60
CA ALA A 10 -17.24 -12.39 28.80
C ALA A 10 -17.62 -12.31 30.28
N ILE A 11 -17.69 -11.09 30.79
CA ILE A 11 -18.13 -10.78 32.15
C ILE A 11 -19.65 -10.80 32.18
N ALA A 12 -20.24 -11.55 33.11
CA ALA A 12 -21.68 -11.61 33.31
C ALA A 12 -22.10 -10.65 34.46
N PRO A 13 -23.35 -10.14 34.47
CA PRO A 13 -23.83 -9.38 35.62
C PRO A 13 -23.83 -10.25 36.88
N GLY A 14 -23.24 -9.74 37.96
CA GLY A 14 -23.17 -10.43 39.24
C GLY A 14 -24.54 -10.58 39.90
N HIS A 15 -24.69 -11.59 40.75
CA HIS A 15 -25.97 -11.91 41.44
C HIS A 15 -26.51 -10.77 42.33
N GLU A 16 -25.72 -9.75 42.67
CA GLU A 16 -26.12 -8.63 43.54
C GLU A 16 -26.46 -7.33 42.79
N THR A 17 -26.07 -7.18 41.52
CA THR A 17 -26.40 -5.99 40.71
C THR A 17 -26.95 -6.43 39.35
N ALA A 18 -28.22 -6.11 39.08
CA ALA A 18 -28.94 -6.49 37.86
C ALA A 18 -28.34 -5.92 36.54
N SER A 19 -27.30 -5.09 36.61
CA SER A 19 -26.67 -4.41 35.47
C SER A 19 -25.15 -4.41 35.58
N LEU A 20 -24.46 -4.60 34.43
CA LEU A 20 -23.00 -4.51 34.31
C LEU A 20 -22.50 -3.08 34.57
N SER A 21 -21.32 -2.96 35.18
CA SER A 21 -20.63 -1.67 35.34
C SER A 21 -20.13 -1.13 33.99
N LYS A 22 -19.80 0.16 33.94
CA LYS A 22 -19.23 0.79 32.74
C LYS A 22 -17.94 0.07 32.30
N ALA A 23 -17.04 -0.23 33.23
CA ALA A 23 -15.78 -0.91 32.93
C ALA A 23 -16.00 -2.35 32.42
N GLN A 24 -17.00 -3.06 32.94
CA GLN A 24 -17.36 -4.41 32.46
C GLN A 24 -17.97 -4.39 31.05
N ASN A 25 -18.83 -3.41 30.76
CA ASN A 25 -19.39 -3.22 29.42
C ASN A 25 -18.28 -2.89 28.39
N THR A 26 -17.35 -2.01 28.76
CA THR A 26 -16.19 -1.70 27.92
C THR A 26 -15.33 -2.95 27.67
N PHE A 27 -15.04 -3.74 28.71
CA PHE A 27 -14.29 -4.99 28.58
C PHE A 27 -14.95 -5.95 27.58
N ASN A 28 -16.23 -6.25 27.77
CA ASN A 28 -16.98 -7.16 26.90
C ASN A 28 -17.01 -6.66 25.44
N THR A 29 -17.13 -5.35 25.26
CA THR A 29 -17.08 -4.72 23.93
C THR A 29 -15.71 -4.90 23.29
N LEU A 30 -14.62 -4.61 24.02
CA LEU A 30 -13.25 -4.74 23.53
C LEU A 30 -12.91 -6.19 23.18
N VAL A 31 -13.32 -7.16 24.00
CA VAL A 31 -13.12 -8.59 23.69
C VAL A 31 -13.83 -8.97 22.40
N LYS A 32 -15.12 -8.62 22.25
CA LYS A 32 -15.88 -8.90 21.02
C LYS A 32 -15.23 -8.25 19.80
N GLN A 33 -14.70 -7.05 19.99
CA GLN A 33 -13.99 -6.31 18.96
C GLN A 33 -12.69 -6.99 18.55
N ILE A 34 -11.84 -7.41 19.51
CA ILE A 34 -10.59 -8.13 19.26
C ILE A 34 -10.84 -9.45 18.53
N GLU A 35 -11.82 -10.24 18.98
CA GLU A 35 -12.16 -11.51 18.33
C GLU A 35 -12.56 -11.31 16.88
N LYS A 36 -13.38 -10.28 16.58
CA LYS A 36 -13.73 -9.94 15.20
C LYS A 36 -12.50 -9.58 14.33
N ARG A 37 -11.50 -8.89 14.90
CA ARG A 37 -10.26 -8.55 14.15
C ARG A 37 -9.40 -9.79 13.93
N ARG A 38 -9.26 -10.66 14.94
CA ARG A 38 -8.57 -11.94 14.82
C ARG A 38 -9.21 -12.84 13.77
N GLU A 39 -10.54 -12.92 13.74
CA GLU A 39 -11.29 -13.63 12.69
C GLU A 39 -11.02 -13.04 11.31
N ARG A 40 -10.94 -11.71 11.17
CA ARG A 40 -10.60 -11.05 9.91
C ARG A 40 -9.18 -11.37 9.45
N LEU A 41 -8.19 -11.36 10.34
CA LEU A 41 -6.82 -11.75 10.03
C LEU A 41 -6.73 -13.23 9.62
N GLY A 42 -7.36 -14.12 10.38
CA GLY A 42 -7.41 -15.54 10.03
C GLY A 42 -8.13 -15.79 8.69
N ALA A 43 -9.14 -14.99 8.35
CA ALA A 43 -9.78 -15.05 7.04
C ALA A 43 -8.84 -14.60 5.90
N TRP A 44 -8.01 -13.57 6.13
CA TRP A 44 -6.96 -13.16 5.19
C TRP A 44 -5.92 -14.27 4.98
N GLU A 45 -5.43 -14.88 6.06
CA GLU A 45 -4.49 -16.01 5.99
C GLU A 45 -5.09 -17.20 5.22
N ALA A 46 -6.36 -17.51 5.47
CA ALA A 46 -7.04 -18.64 4.84
C ALA A 46 -7.32 -18.42 3.34
N VAL A 47 -7.65 -17.20 2.92
CA VAL A 47 -7.98 -16.92 1.51
C VAL A 47 -6.74 -16.76 0.64
N MET A 48 -5.60 -16.35 1.23
CA MET A 48 -4.39 -16.00 0.49
C MET A 48 -3.91 -17.09 -0.48
N PRO A 49 -3.78 -18.37 -0.07
CA PRO A 49 -3.27 -19.41 -0.97
C PRO A 49 -4.22 -19.70 -2.14
N ALA A 50 -5.54 -19.67 -1.88
CA ALA A 50 -6.55 -19.88 -2.91
C ALA A 50 -6.58 -18.71 -3.91
N PHE A 51 -6.42 -17.48 -3.43
CA PHE A 51 -6.32 -16.30 -4.27
C PHE A 51 -5.06 -16.35 -5.14
N GLN A 52 -3.89 -16.57 -4.52
CA GLN A 52 -2.61 -16.64 -5.22
C GLN A 52 -2.64 -17.70 -6.32
N LYS A 53 -3.10 -18.91 -6.00
CA LYS A 53 -3.22 -19.98 -6.98
C LYS A 53 -4.11 -19.57 -8.16
N LYS A 54 -5.29 -19.02 -7.89
CA LYS A 54 -6.21 -18.59 -8.96
C LYS A 54 -5.66 -17.41 -9.77
N PHE A 55 -4.87 -16.54 -9.17
CA PHE A 55 -4.21 -15.43 -9.85
C PHE A 55 -3.15 -15.95 -10.82
N VAL A 56 -2.25 -16.82 -10.34
CA VAL A 56 -1.15 -17.40 -11.12
C VAL A 56 -1.66 -18.35 -12.20
N ASP A 57 -2.62 -19.21 -11.89
CA ASP A 57 -3.13 -20.22 -12.83
C ASP A 57 -4.15 -19.63 -13.81
N GLY A 58 -4.81 -18.54 -13.43
CA GLY A 58 -5.97 -18.01 -14.15
C GLY A 58 -5.74 -16.67 -14.82
N LEU A 59 -5.30 -15.65 -14.07
CA LEU A 59 -5.21 -14.28 -14.59
C LEU A 59 -3.88 -14.03 -15.31
N LEU A 60 -2.76 -14.45 -14.72
CA LEU A 60 -1.43 -14.19 -15.27
C LEU A 60 -1.24 -14.75 -16.70
N PRO A 61 -1.69 -15.98 -17.05
CA PRO A 61 -1.57 -16.47 -18.41
C PRO A 61 -2.44 -15.68 -19.40
N LEU A 62 -3.58 -15.16 -18.95
CA LEU A 62 -4.44 -14.31 -19.80
C LEU A 62 -3.81 -12.93 -20.03
N GLU A 63 -3.09 -12.36 -19.06
CA GLU A 63 -2.32 -11.13 -19.24
C GLU A 63 -1.15 -11.32 -20.22
N GLN A 64 -0.50 -12.49 -20.17
CA GLN A 64 0.53 -12.88 -21.14
C GLN A 64 -0.07 -13.05 -22.54
N GLU A 65 -1.21 -13.72 -22.66
CA GLU A 65 -1.94 -13.86 -23.92
C GLU A 65 -2.36 -12.50 -24.47
N ALA A 66 -2.90 -11.60 -23.63
CA ALA A 66 -3.28 -10.25 -24.02
C ALA A 66 -2.08 -9.49 -24.59
N THR A 67 -0.93 -9.56 -23.90
CA THR A 67 0.33 -8.95 -24.36
C THR A 67 0.76 -9.52 -25.70
N ALA A 68 0.72 -10.85 -25.88
CA ALA A 68 1.07 -11.49 -27.14
C ALA A 68 0.14 -11.10 -28.30
N LEU A 69 -1.17 -11.00 -28.05
CA LEU A 69 -2.16 -10.53 -29.03
C LEU A 69 -1.90 -9.08 -29.42
N ARG A 70 -1.57 -8.19 -28.47
CA ARG A 70 -1.22 -6.80 -28.76
C ARG A 70 0.08 -6.68 -29.56
N ILE A 71 1.09 -7.48 -29.26
CA ILE A 71 2.33 -7.54 -30.07
C ILE A 71 2.00 -7.99 -31.50
N ARG A 72 1.15 -9.02 -31.65
CA ARG A 72 0.70 -9.46 -32.98
C ARG A 72 -0.04 -8.36 -33.74
N LEU A 73 -0.87 -7.57 -33.06
CA LEU A 73 -1.54 -6.42 -33.67
C LEU A 73 -0.52 -5.41 -34.19
N ILE A 74 0.48 -5.06 -33.38
CA ILE A 74 1.55 -4.14 -33.78
C ILE A 74 2.28 -4.63 -35.03
N HIS A 75 2.58 -5.93 -35.12
CA HIS A 75 3.18 -6.52 -36.32
C HIS A 75 2.29 -6.37 -37.56
N LEU A 76 1.00 -6.66 -37.46
CA LEU A 76 0.06 -6.49 -38.58
C LEU A 76 -0.02 -5.02 -39.04
N LEU A 77 0.00 -4.09 -38.09
CA LEU A 77 0.00 -2.65 -38.38
C LEU A 77 1.32 -2.18 -39.02
N ASP A 78 2.47 -2.65 -38.54
CA ASP A 78 3.79 -2.36 -39.15
C ASP A 78 3.87 -2.94 -40.58
N ASP A 79 3.41 -4.17 -40.79
CA ASP A 79 3.34 -4.78 -42.13
C ASP A 79 2.47 -3.94 -43.08
N ALA A 80 1.29 -3.50 -42.62
CA ALA A 80 0.41 -2.62 -43.39
C ALA A 80 1.04 -1.26 -43.68
N PHE A 81 1.83 -0.70 -42.74
CA PHE A 81 2.57 0.54 -42.93
C PHE A 81 3.63 0.41 -44.04
N LEU A 82 4.32 -0.74 -44.11
CA LEU A 82 5.35 -1.03 -45.10
C LEU A 82 4.77 -1.31 -46.50
N GLN A 83 3.48 -1.65 -46.60
CA GLN A 83 2.80 -1.84 -47.88
C GLN A 83 2.49 -0.52 -48.61
N LYS A 84 2.45 -0.59 -49.95
CA LYS A 84 2.10 0.56 -50.79
C LYS A 84 0.59 0.77 -50.79
N GLY A 85 0.14 2.02 -50.63
CA GLY A 85 -1.28 2.38 -50.77
C GLY A 85 -1.81 3.36 -49.72
N LEU A 86 -1.05 3.61 -48.66
CA LEU A 86 -1.40 4.62 -47.65
C LEU A 86 -0.97 6.02 -48.11
N SER A 87 -1.80 7.02 -47.84
CA SER A 87 -1.44 8.44 -47.98
C SER A 87 -0.48 8.87 -46.87
N LYS A 88 0.26 9.96 -47.07
CA LYS A 88 1.18 10.51 -46.04
C LYS A 88 0.50 10.76 -44.69
N ALA A 89 -0.75 11.21 -44.70
CA ALA A 89 -1.52 11.45 -43.48
C ALA A 89 -1.92 10.15 -42.78
N GLU A 90 -2.29 9.10 -43.53
CA GLU A 90 -2.59 7.78 -42.98
C GLU A 90 -1.33 7.10 -42.43
N GLN A 91 -0.20 7.23 -43.13
CA GLN A 91 1.10 6.74 -42.66
C GLN A 91 1.51 7.40 -41.34
N ARG A 92 1.39 8.73 -41.23
CA ARG A 92 1.71 9.43 -39.99
C ARG A 92 0.83 8.97 -38.82
N MET A 93 -0.48 8.91 -39.04
CA MET A 93 -1.44 8.45 -38.01
C MET A 93 -1.16 7.02 -37.56
N LEU A 94 -0.90 6.12 -38.52
CA LEU A 94 -0.58 4.72 -38.22
C LEU A 94 0.76 4.61 -37.48
N SER A 95 1.77 5.39 -37.87
CA SER A 95 3.07 5.41 -37.21
C SER A 95 3.01 5.95 -35.78
N GLU A 96 2.25 7.02 -35.52
CA GLU A 96 2.02 7.55 -34.17
C GLU A 96 1.33 6.48 -33.30
N LEU A 97 0.27 5.85 -33.81
CA LEU A 97 -0.43 4.78 -33.09
C LEU A 97 0.47 3.59 -32.76
N ILE A 98 1.27 3.12 -33.72
CA ILE A 98 2.21 2.01 -33.49
C ILE A 98 3.27 2.40 -32.46
N ALA A 99 3.80 3.62 -32.53
CA ALA A 99 4.81 4.09 -31.58
C ALA A 99 4.26 4.14 -30.15
N ASP A 100 3.06 4.68 -29.96
CA ASP A 100 2.39 4.75 -28.65
C ASP A 100 2.14 3.34 -28.09
N MET A 101 1.53 2.46 -28.89
CA MET A 101 1.25 1.09 -28.48
C MET A 101 2.52 0.29 -28.16
N ALA A 102 3.58 0.47 -28.96
CA ALA A 102 4.84 -0.22 -28.74
C ALA A 102 5.55 0.30 -27.49
N ASN A 103 5.54 1.61 -27.25
CA ASN A 103 6.12 2.22 -26.06
C ASN A 103 5.47 1.70 -24.77
N ASP A 104 4.14 1.57 -24.74
CA ASP A 104 3.42 1.03 -23.59
C ASP A 104 3.84 -0.43 -23.28
N LEU A 105 4.00 -1.25 -24.31
CA LEU A 105 4.38 -2.66 -24.16
C LEU A 105 5.86 -2.87 -23.83
N LEU A 106 6.75 -1.93 -24.16
CA LEU A 106 8.18 -2.02 -23.82
C LEU A 106 8.45 -1.99 -22.31
N ASN A 107 7.48 -1.52 -21.50
CA ASN A 107 7.57 -1.58 -20.05
C ASN A 107 7.27 -2.97 -19.47
N VAL A 108 6.64 -3.86 -20.26
CA VAL A 108 6.11 -5.15 -19.81
C VAL A 108 6.69 -6.32 -20.60
N SER A 109 7.28 -6.07 -21.77
CA SER A 109 7.90 -7.06 -22.65
C SER A 109 9.31 -6.64 -23.05
N ASP A 110 10.25 -7.58 -22.95
CA ASP A 110 11.64 -7.41 -23.39
C ASP A 110 11.87 -7.80 -24.87
N ASP A 111 10.80 -7.97 -25.65
CA ASP A 111 10.87 -8.39 -27.05
C ASP A 111 11.77 -7.46 -27.90
N PRO A 112 12.90 -7.97 -28.44
CA PRO A 112 13.78 -7.19 -29.31
C PRO A 112 13.10 -6.70 -30.59
N ALA A 113 12.14 -7.46 -31.13
CA ALA A 113 11.43 -7.09 -32.34
C ALA A 113 10.55 -5.85 -32.11
N LEU A 114 9.92 -5.77 -30.93
CA LEU A 114 9.10 -4.62 -30.52
C LEU A 114 9.95 -3.33 -30.43
N LYS A 115 11.17 -3.42 -29.90
CA LYS A 115 12.12 -2.29 -29.86
C LYS A 115 12.48 -1.79 -31.25
N ILE A 116 12.66 -2.69 -32.22
CA ILE A 116 12.96 -2.33 -33.61
C ILE A 116 11.78 -1.58 -34.24
N ILE A 117 10.56 -2.09 -34.05
CA ILE A 117 9.33 -1.47 -34.57
C ILE A 117 9.14 -0.09 -33.94
N TYR A 118 9.26 0.02 -32.62
CA TYR A 118 9.18 1.31 -31.92
C TYR A 118 10.17 2.33 -32.49
N ASN A 119 11.45 1.98 -32.63
CA ASN A 119 12.46 2.90 -33.14
C ASN A 119 12.18 3.36 -34.58
N ARG A 120 11.63 2.48 -35.44
CA ARG A 120 11.23 2.83 -36.80
C ARG A 120 10.15 3.90 -36.81
N HIS A 121 9.12 3.72 -35.99
CA HIS A 121 7.97 4.61 -35.96
C HIS A 121 8.21 5.90 -35.17
N ALA A 122 9.02 5.83 -34.11
CA ALA A 122 9.49 7.00 -33.37
C ALA A 122 10.35 7.93 -34.25
N ALA A 123 11.22 7.35 -35.09
CA ALA A 123 12.00 8.12 -36.06
C ALA A 123 11.10 8.75 -37.14
N SER A 124 10.10 8.00 -37.64
CA SER A 124 9.18 8.49 -38.68
C SER A 124 8.25 9.62 -38.22
N GLY A 125 7.94 9.71 -36.92
CA GLY A 125 7.21 10.84 -36.32
C GLY A 125 8.04 12.12 -36.25
N ASN A 126 9.36 12.00 -36.10
CA ASN A 126 10.29 13.14 -35.98
C ASN A 126 10.74 13.74 -37.33
N VAL A 127 10.52 13.06 -38.47
CA VAL A 127 10.86 13.61 -39.80
C VAL A 127 9.99 14.83 -40.17
N GLY A 128 8.87 15.05 -39.46
CA GLY A 128 8.04 16.25 -39.61
C GLY A 128 8.51 17.49 -38.81
N ALA A 129 9.47 17.33 -37.89
CA ALA A 129 9.96 18.42 -37.03
C ALA A 129 11.37 18.93 -37.43
N ALA A 130 12.09 18.20 -38.30
CA ALA A 130 13.45 18.54 -38.73
C ALA A 130 13.51 19.49 -39.96
N ALA A 131 12.46 20.27 -40.20
CA ALA A 131 12.43 21.31 -41.23
C ALA A 131 11.91 22.66 -40.69
N ALA A 132 12.27 22.99 -39.45
CA ALA A 132 12.26 24.37 -38.98
C ALA A 132 13.71 24.86 -39.02
N ASP A 133 13.98 25.84 -39.88
CA ASP A 133 15.23 26.59 -39.93
C ASP A 133 15.62 27.10 -38.53
N PRO A 134 16.93 27.21 -38.22
CA PRO A 134 17.37 27.81 -36.97
C PRO A 134 17.09 29.31 -37.01
N GLU A 135 16.12 29.78 -36.22
CA GLU A 135 15.91 31.21 -35.98
C GLU A 135 17.12 31.80 -35.22
N PRO A 136 17.64 32.98 -35.62
CA PRO A 136 18.74 33.62 -34.93
C PRO A 136 18.27 34.26 -33.62
N ALA A 137 18.99 33.99 -32.54
CA ALA A 137 18.87 34.73 -31.29
C ALA A 137 19.41 36.16 -31.45
N GLU A 138 18.64 37.16 -31.05
CA GLU A 138 19.08 38.55 -30.84
C GLU A 138 18.20 39.24 -29.77
N PRO A 139 18.70 40.33 -29.13
CA PRO A 139 18.95 40.34 -27.69
C PRO A 139 17.96 41.18 -26.86
N ALA A 140 18.08 41.01 -25.54
CA ALA A 140 17.38 41.80 -24.53
C ALA A 140 17.68 43.30 -24.61
N ARG A 141 16.64 44.12 -24.40
CA ARG A 141 16.77 45.55 -24.09
C ARG A 141 15.97 45.92 -22.82
N GLU A 142 16.78 46.29 -21.84
CA GLU A 142 16.71 47.50 -20.99
C GLU A 142 15.63 47.63 -19.89
N ALA A 143 16.20 47.90 -18.72
CA ALA A 143 15.60 48.25 -17.44
C ALA A 143 15.00 49.68 -17.46
N GLU A 144 14.31 50.12 -16.39
CA GLU A 144 14.89 50.97 -15.32
C GLU A 144 13.75 51.57 -14.45
N PRO A 145 13.99 52.37 -13.36
CA PRO A 145 15.20 52.60 -12.55
C PRO A 145 14.94 52.70 -11.01
N GLN A 146 16.03 53.06 -10.32
CA GLN A 146 16.17 53.82 -9.05
C GLN A 146 16.51 52.96 -7.83
N SER A 147 17.53 53.23 -7.02
CA SER A 147 18.65 54.19 -6.94
C SER A 147 19.39 53.75 -5.63
N GLN A 148 20.71 53.80 -5.39
CA GLN A 148 21.75 54.82 -5.57
C GLN A 148 23.08 54.22 -4.95
N PRO A 149 24.23 54.90 -4.95
CA PRO A 149 25.43 54.48 -5.70
C PRO A 149 26.60 54.04 -4.80
N LEU A 150 27.62 53.40 -5.37
CA LEU A 150 29.02 53.71 -5.03
C LEU A 150 29.97 53.20 -6.13
N ASP A 151 30.59 54.18 -6.79
CA ASP A 151 31.87 54.24 -7.50
C ASP A 151 32.61 52.95 -7.93
N ASP A 152 33.11 53.05 -9.16
CA ASP A 152 34.28 52.38 -9.76
C ASP A 152 34.23 50.85 -9.89
N LEU A 153 33.60 50.37 -10.97
CA LEU A 153 33.73 48.98 -11.44
C LEU A 153 34.02 48.83 -12.94
N ASP A 154 34.53 49.87 -13.61
CA ASP A 154 35.15 49.75 -14.94
C ASP A 154 36.68 49.50 -14.87
N ALA A 155 37.19 49.19 -13.67
CA ALA A 155 38.62 48.96 -13.42
C ALA A 155 38.96 47.57 -12.86
N LEU A 156 38.01 46.63 -12.79
CA LEU A 156 38.27 45.29 -12.28
C LEU A 156 38.32 44.25 -13.39
N SER A 157 39.35 43.40 -13.33
CA SER A 157 39.51 42.25 -14.23
C SER A 157 38.30 41.31 -14.12
N PRO A 158 37.91 40.57 -15.19
CA PRO A 158 36.87 39.53 -15.12
C PRO A 158 37.01 38.56 -13.94
N ASP A 159 38.25 38.34 -13.47
CA ASP A 159 38.55 37.48 -12.33
C ASP A 159 38.14 38.11 -10.97
N GLU A 160 38.31 39.42 -10.81
CA GLU A 160 37.95 40.15 -9.58
C GLU A 160 36.43 40.32 -9.43
N LEU A 161 35.71 40.41 -10.56
CA LEU A 161 34.25 40.40 -10.59
C LEU A 161 33.69 39.02 -10.21
N ALA A 162 34.33 37.94 -10.69
CA ALA A 162 33.96 36.57 -10.35
C ALA A 162 34.19 36.27 -8.86
N GLU A 163 35.30 36.73 -8.28
CA GLU A 163 35.57 36.60 -6.83
C GLU A 163 34.53 37.34 -5.98
N ARG A 164 34.13 38.55 -6.37
CA ARG A 164 33.07 39.29 -5.67
C ARG A 164 31.71 38.60 -5.75
N MET A 165 31.35 38.07 -6.92
CA MET A 165 30.10 37.35 -7.11
C MET A 165 30.09 36.04 -6.31
N GLN A 166 31.22 35.34 -6.26
CA GLN A 166 31.41 34.13 -5.44
C GLN A 166 31.24 34.46 -3.96
N ALA A 167 31.87 35.54 -3.48
CA ALA A 167 31.76 35.98 -2.09
C ALA A 167 30.32 36.39 -1.71
N GLU A 168 29.55 36.95 -2.64
CA GLU A 168 28.15 37.28 -2.42
C GLU A 168 27.25 36.04 -2.35
N LEU A 169 27.51 35.04 -3.21
CA LEU A 169 26.82 33.75 -3.17
C LEU A 169 27.12 32.98 -1.87
N ASP A 170 28.37 32.97 -1.43
CA ASP A 170 28.78 32.34 -0.17
C ASP A 170 28.12 33.05 1.02
N ALA A 171 28.09 34.39 1.03
CA ALA A 171 27.40 35.16 2.06
C ALA A 171 25.88 34.93 2.08
N GLN A 172 25.24 34.70 0.92
CA GLN A 172 23.83 34.31 0.85
C GLN A 172 23.61 32.90 1.40
N PHE A 173 24.46 31.94 1.02
CA PHE A 173 24.41 30.57 1.53
C PHE A 173 24.56 30.51 3.06
N GLU A 174 25.50 31.28 3.63
CA GLU A 174 25.67 31.38 5.07
C GLU A 174 24.44 31.96 5.79
N ARG A 175 23.79 32.97 5.20
CA ARG A 175 22.54 33.55 5.75
C ARG A 175 21.40 32.54 5.72
N ASP A 176 21.26 31.78 4.64
CA ASP A 176 20.23 30.75 4.51
C ASP A 176 20.47 29.60 5.48
N MET A 177 21.71 29.17 5.64
CA MET A 177 22.11 28.16 6.63
C MET A 177 21.85 28.64 8.06
N ALA A 178 22.16 29.90 8.38
CA ALA A 178 21.87 30.49 9.68
C ALA A 178 20.36 30.61 9.94
N ALA A 179 19.57 30.98 8.93
CA ALA A 179 18.11 31.01 9.03
C ALA A 179 17.51 29.61 9.21
N HIS A 180 18.06 28.60 8.53
CA HIS A 180 17.65 27.21 8.68
C HIS A 180 17.98 26.69 10.08
N ALA A 181 19.20 26.92 10.57
CA ALA A 181 19.62 26.57 11.92
C ALA A 181 18.78 27.26 13.00
N ALA A 182 18.41 28.55 12.80
CA ALA A 182 17.52 29.28 13.70
C ALA A 182 16.09 28.67 13.73
N ARG A 183 15.56 28.29 12.57
CA ARG A 183 14.25 27.61 12.46
C ARG A 183 14.28 26.22 13.12
N GLU A 184 15.36 25.48 12.96
CA GLU A 184 15.54 24.18 13.63
C GLU A 184 15.69 24.33 15.15
N ALA A 185 16.47 25.31 15.62
CA ALA A 185 16.58 25.63 17.04
C ALA A 185 15.23 26.04 17.65
N GLN A 186 14.41 26.79 16.91
CA GLN A 186 13.06 27.18 17.35
C GLN A 186 12.08 25.98 17.34
N ARG A 187 12.19 25.07 16.35
CA ARG A 187 11.44 23.80 16.33
C ARG A 187 11.87 22.88 17.47
N ALA A 188 13.16 22.79 17.79
CA ALA A 188 13.68 22.02 18.92
C ALA A 188 13.22 22.60 20.27
N LYS A 189 13.19 23.94 20.41
CA LYS A 189 12.60 24.61 21.59
C LYS A 189 11.09 24.37 21.71
N ARG A 190 10.34 24.33 20.59
CA ARG A 190 8.90 23.97 20.57
C ARG A 190 8.64 22.49 20.89
N LYS A 191 9.52 21.57 20.48
CA LYS A 191 9.46 20.13 20.84
C LYS A 191 9.85 19.87 22.31
N LYS A 192 10.53 20.81 22.97
CA LYS A 192 10.80 20.80 24.42
C LYS A 192 9.71 21.49 25.24
N ALA A 193 8.45 21.50 24.78
CA ALA A 193 7.32 21.94 25.59
C ALA A 193 6.98 20.86 26.64
N PRO A 194 6.79 21.21 27.93
CA PRO A 194 6.57 20.25 29.03
C PRO A 194 5.30 19.39 28.90
N LYS A 195 4.42 19.68 27.94
CA LYS A 195 3.22 18.88 27.64
C LYS A 195 3.53 17.57 26.90
N GLN A 196 4.58 17.50 26.08
CA GLN A 196 4.97 16.25 25.39
C GLN A 196 5.71 15.28 26.33
N SER A 197 6.57 15.79 27.23
CA SER A 197 7.26 14.94 28.21
C SER A 197 6.31 14.40 29.28
N ALA A 198 5.31 15.18 29.70
CA ALA A 198 4.28 14.71 30.63
C ALA A 198 3.35 13.66 29.98
N ALA A 199 3.02 13.81 28.69
CA ALA A 199 2.24 12.80 27.96
C ALA A 199 3.04 11.51 27.73
N GLN A 200 4.32 11.61 27.37
CA GLN A 200 5.21 10.45 27.25
C GLN A 200 5.44 9.75 28.59
N ALA A 201 5.67 10.50 29.67
CA ALA A 201 5.81 9.94 31.01
C ALA A 201 4.52 9.25 31.49
N ARG A 202 3.33 9.76 31.13
CA ARG A 202 2.06 9.08 31.39
C ARG A 202 1.93 7.78 30.59
N ILE A 203 2.27 7.80 29.31
CA ILE A 203 2.25 6.59 28.46
C ILE A 203 3.25 5.54 28.98
N GLU A 204 4.44 5.96 29.40
CA GLU A 204 5.45 5.07 29.99
C GLU A 204 4.99 4.51 31.34
N ALA A 205 4.37 5.33 32.20
CA ALA A 205 3.78 4.88 33.45
C ALA A 205 2.64 3.88 33.21
N GLU A 206 1.74 4.17 32.26
CA GLU A 206 0.65 3.27 31.86
C GLU A 206 1.18 1.95 31.29
N ARG A 207 2.25 1.96 30.48
CA ARG A 207 2.93 0.76 29.98
C ARG A 207 3.61 -0.04 31.10
N ALA A 208 4.26 0.64 32.04
CA ALA A 208 4.87 0.01 33.21
C ALA A 208 3.82 -0.62 34.14
N GLU A 209 2.66 -0.01 34.29
CA GLU A 209 1.54 -0.60 35.06
C GLU A 209 0.83 -1.73 34.32
N SER A 210 0.74 -1.63 33.00
CA SER A 210 0.19 -2.68 32.14
C SER A 210 1.05 -3.94 32.19
N SER A 211 2.37 -3.80 32.07
CA SER A 211 3.31 -4.92 32.19
C SER A 211 3.31 -5.56 33.58
N LYS A 212 3.10 -4.79 34.65
CA LYS A 212 2.88 -5.33 36.01
C LYS A 212 1.61 -6.18 36.08
N SER A 213 0.51 -5.73 35.49
CA SER A 213 -0.76 -6.47 35.49
C SER A 213 -0.65 -7.79 34.71
N ILE A 214 0.01 -7.80 33.55
CA ILE A 214 0.30 -9.00 32.76
C ILE A 214 1.20 -9.97 33.55
N ARG A 215 2.26 -9.47 34.20
CA ARG A 215 3.16 -10.27 35.03
C ARG A 215 2.46 -10.91 36.23
N GLU A 216 1.51 -10.21 36.85
CA GLU A 216 0.71 -10.77 37.95
C GLU A 216 -0.14 -11.97 37.50
N ILE A 217 -0.81 -11.86 36.34
CA ILE A 217 -1.60 -12.96 35.77
C ILE A 217 -0.68 -14.12 35.40
N TYR A 218 0.43 -13.84 34.70
CA TYR A 218 1.42 -14.86 34.36
C TYR A 218 1.95 -15.61 35.59
N ARG A 219 2.30 -14.90 36.67
CA ARG A 219 2.78 -15.52 37.91
C ARG A 219 1.73 -16.43 38.55
N LYS A 220 0.45 -16.03 38.53
CA LYS A 220 -0.65 -16.88 39.01
C LYS A 220 -0.81 -18.14 38.15
N LEU A 221 -0.80 -17.98 36.83
CA LEU A 221 -0.90 -19.09 35.88
C LEU A 221 0.28 -20.08 36.01
N ALA A 222 1.50 -19.56 36.05
CA ALA A 222 2.73 -20.35 36.20
C ALA A 222 2.75 -21.12 37.53
N SER A 223 2.25 -20.52 38.62
CA SER A 223 2.16 -21.20 39.92
C SER A 223 1.10 -22.31 39.93
N ALA A 224 0.01 -22.18 39.17
CA ALA A 224 -1.06 -23.18 39.09
C ALA A 224 -0.72 -24.34 38.13
N LEU A 225 0.05 -24.06 37.09
CA LEU A 225 0.42 -25.01 36.03
C LEU A 225 1.81 -25.62 36.16
N HIS A 226 2.52 -25.43 37.28
CA HIS A 226 3.89 -25.89 37.41
C HIS A 226 3.98 -27.44 37.27
N PRO A 227 4.62 -27.98 36.21
CA PRO A 227 4.59 -29.42 35.90
C PRO A 227 5.32 -30.27 36.95
N ASP A 228 6.29 -29.71 37.69
CA ASP A 228 7.02 -30.45 38.75
C ASP A 228 6.18 -30.72 40.01
N ARG A 229 4.98 -30.13 40.12
CA ARG A 229 4.08 -30.35 41.26
C ARG A 229 3.07 -31.46 41.01
N GLU A 230 3.03 -32.03 39.80
CA GLU A 230 2.07 -33.07 39.43
C GLU A 230 2.73 -34.46 39.46
N THR A 231 2.05 -35.42 40.09
CA THR A 231 2.54 -36.81 40.21
C THR A 231 1.99 -37.72 39.11
N ASP A 232 0.89 -37.32 38.46
CA ASP A 232 0.28 -38.06 37.34
C ASP A 232 0.95 -37.68 36.00
N PRO A 233 1.53 -38.64 35.24
CA PRO A 233 2.16 -38.39 33.94
C PRO A 233 1.22 -37.75 32.89
N GLN A 234 -0.07 -38.09 32.88
CA GLN A 234 -1.01 -37.55 31.88
C GLN A 234 -1.34 -36.08 32.17
N GLU A 235 -1.60 -35.74 33.43
CA GLU A 235 -1.82 -34.36 33.85
C GLU A 235 -0.55 -33.51 33.76
N GLN A 236 0.64 -34.10 33.98
CA GLN A 236 1.92 -33.42 33.74
C GLN A 236 2.10 -33.02 32.27
N GLN A 237 1.77 -33.92 31.33
CA GLN A 237 1.81 -33.62 29.90
C GLN A 237 0.82 -32.50 29.53
N ARG A 238 -0.40 -32.56 30.08
CA ARG A 238 -1.42 -31.53 29.88
C ARG A 238 -0.99 -30.17 30.41
N LYS A 239 -0.45 -30.11 31.63
CA LYS A 239 0.08 -28.88 32.24
C LYS A 239 1.28 -28.32 31.47
N THR A 240 2.13 -29.18 30.93
CA THR A 240 3.25 -28.77 30.07
C THR A 240 2.78 -28.02 28.82
N VAL A 241 1.78 -28.57 28.13
CA VAL A 241 1.19 -27.93 26.94
C VAL A 241 0.52 -26.60 27.30
N LEU A 242 -0.20 -26.55 28.41
CA LEU A 242 -0.83 -25.31 28.89
C LEU A 242 0.22 -24.25 29.27
N MET A 243 1.30 -24.65 29.94
CA MET A 243 2.40 -23.76 30.32
C MET A 243 3.11 -23.18 29.10
N GLN A 244 3.35 -23.99 28.06
CA GLN A 244 3.89 -23.50 26.78
C GLN A 244 2.97 -22.44 26.14
N ARG A 245 1.65 -22.64 26.19
CA ARG A 245 0.68 -21.64 25.70
C ARG A 245 0.72 -20.35 26.54
N VAL A 246 0.85 -20.46 27.86
CA VAL A 246 0.99 -19.31 28.78
C VAL A 246 2.26 -18.52 28.48
N ASN A 247 3.40 -19.20 28.30
CA ASN A 247 4.67 -18.55 27.97
C ASN A 247 4.58 -17.78 26.65
N ARG A 248 4.01 -18.39 25.61
CA ARG A 248 3.82 -17.75 24.30
C ARG A 248 2.91 -16.53 24.38
N ALA A 249 1.84 -16.60 25.17
CA ALA A 249 0.93 -15.48 25.38
C ALA A 249 1.61 -14.33 26.15
N TYR A 250 2.44 -14.65 27.14
CA TYR A 250 3.21 -13.68 27.91
C TYR A 250 4.28 -12.97 27.08
N GLU A 251 5.05 -13.72 26.28
CA GLU A 251 6.05 -13.17 25.35
C GLU A 251 5.43 -12.19 24.36
N LYS A 252 4.21 -12.48 23.90
CA LYS A 252 3.44 -11.62 22.99
C LYS A 252 2.68 -10.48 23.69
N GLY A 253 2.78 -10.36 25.01
CA GLY A 253 2.00 -9.38 25.78
C GLY A 253 0.47 -9.57 25.66
N ASN A 254 0.02 -10.77 25.27
CA ASN A 254 -1.37 -11.01 24.90
C ASN A 254 -2.25 -11.26 26.14
N LEU A 255 -2.70 -10.17 26.76
CA LEU A 255 -3.52 -10.20 27.96
C LEU A 255 -4.79 -11.05 27.78
N LEU A 256 -5.51 -10.87 26.67
CA LEU A 256 -6.75 -11.62 26.44
C LEU A 256 -6.49 -13.14 26.46
N GLN A 257 -5.41 -13.58 25.80
CA GLN A 257 -5.06 -15.00 25.76
C GLN A 257 -4.61 -15.54 27.12
N LEU A 258 -3.94 -14.71 27.94
CA LEU A 258 -3.63 -15.08 29.33
C LEU A 258 -4.90 -15.24 30.18
N LEU A 259 -5.89 -14.36 30.00
CA LEU A 259 -7.18 -14.45 30.69
C LEU A 259 -8.01 -15.67 30.23
N GLU A 260 -8.03 -15.96 28.92
CA GLU A 260 -8.62 -17.18 28.37
C GLU A 260 -8.01 -18.44 28.98
N LEU A 261 -6.68 -18.49 29.04
CA LEU A 261 -5.95 -19.61 29.65
C LEU A 261 -6.29 -19.73 31.13
N GLN A 262 -6.35 -18.62 31.87
CA GLN A 262 -6.74 -18.65 33.28
C GLN A 262 -8.13 -19.29 33.48
N LEU A 263 -9.12 -18.95 32.66
CA LEU A 263 -10.44 -19.58 32.70
C LEU A 263 -10.42 -21.07 32.31
N GLU A 264 -9.58 -21.45 31.36
CA GLU A 264 -9.41 -22.85 30.93
C GLU A 264 -8.77 -23.71 32.04
N ILE A 265 -7.88 -23.12 32.85
CA ILE A 265 -7.10 -23.80 33.90
C ILE A 265 -7.87 -23.89 35.21
N GLU A 266 -8.53 -22.81 35.65
CA GLU A 266 -9.22 -22.74 36.95
C GLU A 266 -10.55 -23.54 36.99
N GLN A 267 -10.86 -24.35 35.98
CA GLN A 267 -12.13 -25.09 35.85
C GLN A 267 -13.34 -24.28 36.32
N ILE A 268 -13.61 -23.17 35.63
CA ILE A 268 -14.84 -22.37 35.74
C ILE A 268 -15.09 -21.84 37.16
N ASP A 269 -14.29 -20.86 37.60
CA ASP A 269 -14.81 -19.85 38.53
C ASP A 269 -14.98 -18.52 37.80
N ARG A 270 -16.07 -18.42 37.01
CA ARG A 270 -16.49 -17.15 36.37
C ARG A 270 -16.58 -16.00 37.39
N ARG A 271 -16.82 -16.33 38.66
CA ARG A 271 -16.89 -15.38 39.79
C ARG A 271 -15.56 -14.69 40.06
N ALA A 272 -14.42 -15.29 39.69
CA ALA A 272 -13.10 -14.64 39.83
C ALA A 272 -12.91 -13.47 38.86
N ILE A 273 -13.57 -13.52 37.68
CA ILE A 273 -13.64 -12.40 36.73
C ILE A 273 -14.74 -11.41 37.12
N ASP A 274 -15.90 -11.90 37.55
CA ASP A 274 -17.02 -11.05 37.96
C ASP A 274 -16.69 -10.22 39.22
N GLY A 275 -15.83 -10.73 40.10
CA GLY A 275 -15.30 -10.05 41.29
C GLY A 275 -14.07 -9.16 41.04
N LEU A 276 -13.65 -8.95 39.78
CA LEU A 276 -12.57 -8.01 39.48
C LEU A 276 -13.03 -6.59 39.79
N GLY A 277 -12.41 -5.97 40.80
CA GLY A 277 -12.68 -4.58 41.16
C GLY A 277 -12.49 -3.64 39.97
N GLU A 278 -13.32 -2.59 39.91
CA GLU A 278 -13.42 -1.65 38.78
C GLU A 278 -12.06 -1.09 38.34
N ALA A 279 -11.16 -0.78 39.29
CA ALA A 279 -9.81 -0.31 38.99
C ALA A 279 -8.97 -1.31 38.17
N ARG A 280 -9.14 -2.62 38.38
CA ARG A 280 -8.43 -3.65 37.62
C ARG A 280 -9.01 -3.82 36.22
N LEU A 281 -10.33 -3.75 36.08
CA LEU A 281 -11.00 -3.79 34.77
C LEU A 281 -10.62 -2.59 33.90
N THR A 282 -10.53 -1.39 34.48
CA THR A 282 -10.05 -0.20 33.74
C THR A 282 -8.64 -0.40 33.18
N ARG A 283 -7.74 -1.05 33.94
CA ARG A 283 -6.39 -1.38 33.44
C ARG A 283 -6.42 -2.40 32.31
N TYR A 284 -7.24 -3.45 32.44
CA TYR A 284 -7.39 -4.44 31.38
C TYR A 284 -7.97 -3.82 30.11
N ASN A 285 -8.94 -2.92 30.23
CA ASN A 285 -9.49 -2.19 29.10
C ASN A 285 -8.41 -1.40 28.36
N GLY A 286 -7.50 -0.71 29.07
CA GLY A 286 -6.38 -0.01 28.44
C GLY A 286 -5.45 -0.93 27.64
N ILE A 287 -5.15 -2.12 28.16
CA ILE A 287 -4.33 -3.12 27.43
C ILE A 287 -5.08 -3.65 26.22
N LEU A 288 -6.37 -4.00 26.37
CA LEU A 288 -7.19 -4.50 25.27
C LEU A 288 -7.38 -3.44 24.17
N GLU A 289 -7.44 -2.16 24.52
CA GLU A 289 -7.44 -1.06 23.54
C GLU A 289 -6.14 -1.00 22.74
N GLU A 290 -4.98 -1.16 23.38
CA GLU A 290 -3.68 -1.22 22.69
C GLU A 290 -3.62 -2.44 21.75
N GLN A 291 -4.01 -3.62 22.24
CA GLN A 291 -4.08 -4.84 21.41
C GLN A 291 -5.03 -4.67 20.22
N LEU A 292 -6.16 -3.98 20.42
CA LEU A 292 -7.10 -3.70 19.34
C LEU A 292 -6.48 -2.81 18.27
N ARG A 293 -5.72 -1.77 18.67
CA ARG A 293 -4.99 -0.91 17.74
C ARG A 293 -3.91 -1.67 16.99
N GLU A 294 -3.17 -2.56 17.66
CA GLU A 294 -2.17 -3.41 17.02
C GLU A 294 -2.80 -4.31 15.96
N LEU A 295 -3.92 -4.96 16.27
CA LEU A 295 -4.66 -5.80 15.31
C LEU A 295 -5.22 -4.99 14.13
N ASP A 296 -5.75 -3.78 14.39
CA ASP A 296 -6.24 -2.91 13.31
C ASP A 296 -5.07 -2.48 12.39
N GLN A 297 -3.88 -2.21 12.94
CA GLN A 297 -2.66 -1.93 12.15
C GLN A 297 -2.19 -3.15 11.35
N GLU A 298 -2.20 -4.34 11.95
CA GLU A 298 -1.84 -5.60 11.29
C GLU A 298 -2.78 -5.89 10.11
N ILE A 299 -4.09 -5.68 10.28
CA ILE A 299 -5.07 -5.81 9.20
C ILE A 299 -4.75 -4.85 8.06
N VAL A 300 -4.50 -3.57 8.38
CA VAL A 300 -4.14 -2.56 7.35
C VAL A 300 -2.86 -2.96 6.63
N HIS A 301 -1.86 -3.48 7.35
CA HIS A 301 -0.61 -3.95 6.77
C HIS A 301 -0.84 -5.11 5.79
N VAL A 302 -1.56 -6.15 6.22
CA VAL A 302 -1.92 -7.30 5.37
C VAL A 302 -2.70 -6.87 4.13
N GLU A 303 -3.67 -5.97 4.29
CA GLU A 303 -4.45 -5.46 3.16
C GLU A 303 -3.61 -4.63 2.20
N ASN A 304 -2.68 -3.82 2.70
CA ASN A 304 -1.79 -3.01 1.87
C ASN A 304 -0.75 -3.86 1.14
N ASP A 305 -0.19 -4.86 1.80
CA ASP A 305 0.71 -5.82 1.18
C ASP A 305 -0.01 -6.59 0.07
N PHE A 306 -1.22 -7.09 0.36
CA PHE A 306 -2.06 -7.73 -0.65
C PHE A 306 -2.29 -6.82 -1.86
N ARG A 307 -2.64 -5.55 -1.64
CA ARG A 307 -2.82 -4.59 -2.74
C ARG A 307 -1.54 -4.40 -3.56
N ARG A 308 -0.40 -4.21 -2.89
CA ARG A 308 0.90 -4.01 -3.56
C ARG A 308 1.32 -5.23 -4.37
N THR A 309 1.21 -6.43 -3.79
CA THR A 309 1.62 -7.68 -4.44
C THR A 309 0.82 -7.95 -5.72
N TYR A 310 -0.48 -7.64 -5.73
CA TYR A 310 -1.36 -7.94 -6.87
C TYR A 310 -1.77 -6.70 -7.67
N GLY A 311 -1.07 -5.57 -7.50
CA GLY A 311 -1.31 -4.34 -8.27
C GLY A 311 -2.70 -3.72 -8.12
N ILE A 312 -3.37 -3.93 -6.98
CA ILE A 312 -4.74 -3.43 -6.75
C ILE A 312 -4.70 -1.98 -6.29
N ALA A 313 -5.48 -1.12 -6.95
CA ALA A 313 -5.58 0.30 -6.60
C ALA A 313 -6.03 0.52 -5.14
N SER A 314 -5.48 1.55 -4.49
CA SER A 314 -5.79 1.89 -3.08
C SER A 314 -7.27 2.25 -2.85
N SER A 315 -7.96 2.75 -3.87
CA SER A 315 -9.40 3.04 -3.86
C SER A 315 -10.28 1.80 -3.84
N THR A 316 -9.75 0.64 -4.25
CA THR A 316 -10.52 -0.61 -4.31
C THR A 316 -10.66 -1.20 -2.92
N LYS A 317 -11.92 -1.43 -2.51
CA LYS A 317 -12.22 -2.12 -1.27
C LYS A 317 -11.84 -3.60 -1.40
N VAL A 318 -10.90 -4.04 -0.58
CA VAL A 318 -10.51 -5.45 -0.47
C VAL A 318 -11.01 -6.02 0.85
N ALA A 319 -11.55 -7.23 0.80
CA ALA A 319 -11.94 -7.98 1.97
C ALA A 319 -11.79 -9.48 1.68
N PRO A 320 -11.47 -10.32 2.70
CA PRO A 320 -11.21 -11.74 2.48
C PRO A 320 -12.35 -12.48 1.76
N ASP A 321 -13.59 -12.08 2.03
CA ASP A 321 -14.81 -12.65 1.47
C ASP A 321 -15.11 -12.21 0.03
N THR A 322 -14.51 -11.11 -0.43
CA THR A 322 -14.80 -10.51 -1.75
C THR A 322 -13.70 -10.72 -2.78
N VAL A 323 -12.44 -10.85 -2.35
CA VAL A 323 -11.27 -10.87 -3.26
C VAL A 323 -11.34 -11.98 -4.31
N LEU A 324 -11.76 -13.20 -3.96
CA LEU A 324 -11.89 -14.30 -4.91
C LEU A 324 -12.96 -14.07 -5.98
N ARG A 325 -14.06 -13.40 -5.61
CA ARG A 325 -15.13 -13.04 -6.54
C ARG A 325 -14.69 -11.93 -7.49
N ILE A 326 -13.97 -10.93 -6.96
CA ILE A 326 -13.38 -9.85 -7.78
C ILE A 326 -12.41 -10.45 -8.79
N LEU A 327 -11.50 -11.33 -8.35
CA LEU A 327 -10.56 -12.01 -9.24
C LEU A 327 -11.27 -12.85 -10.31
N ALA A 328 -12.33 -13.57 -9.94
CA ALA A 328 -13.12 -14.33 -10.91
C ALA A 328 -13.74 -13.42 -11.99
N ARG A 329 -14.24 -12.25 -11.61
CA ARG A 329 -14.78 -11.26 -12.53
C ARG A 329 -13.68 -10.72 -13.46
N ASN A 330 -12.50 -10.43 -12.93
CA ASN A 330 -11.37 -9.94 -13.71
C ASN A 330 -10.91 -10.97 -14.75
N ILE A 331 -10.79 -12.23 -14.34
CA ILE A 331 -10.47 -13.35 -15.25
C ILE A 331 -11.50 -13.43 -16.38
N ALA A 332 -12.80 -13.46 -16.04
CA ALA A 332 -13.85 -13.53 -17.05
C ALA A 332 -13.89 -12.30 -17.97
N GLY A 333 -13.55 -11.12 -17.44
CA GLY A 333 -13.38 -9.89 -18.22
C GLY A 333 -12.23 -10.01 -19.21
N MET A 334 -11.04 -10.38 -18.73
CA MET A 334 -9.84 -10.53 -19.54
C MET A 334 -10.02 -11.61 -20.62
N GLN A 335 -10.67 -12.73 -20.32
CA GLN A 335 -11.00 -13.76 -21.31
C GLN A 335 -11.84 -13.20 -22.46
N ARG A 336 -12.88 -12.40 -22.16
CA ARG A 336 -13.69 -11.75 -23.19
C ARG A 336 -12.87 -10.75 -23.99
N SER A 337 -12.09 -9.89 -23.33
CA SER A 337 -11.22 -8.92 -24.01
C SER A 337 -10.20 -9.60 -24.93
N ASN A 338 -9.58 -10.70 -24.50
CA ASN A 338 -8.65 -11.49 -25.33
C ASN A 338 -9.38 -12.12 -26.52
N GLN A 339 -10.59 -12.64 -26.32
CA GLN A 339 -11.40 -13.21 -27.39
C GLN A 339 -11.79 -12.13 -28.41
N ASP A 340 -12.24 -10.96 -27.96
CA ASP A 340 -12.63 -9.84 -28.82
C ASP A 340 -11.42 -9.35 -29.62
N LEU A 341 -10.26 -9.18 -28.97
CA LEU A 341 -9.02 -8.80 -29.63
C LEU A 341 -8.56 -9.87 -30.65
N SER A 342 -8.71 -11.16 -30.30
CA SER A 342 -8.39 -12.25 -31.22
C SER A 342 -9.29 -12.28 -32.46
N VAL A 343 -10.57 -11.92 -32.31
CA VAL A 343 -11.50 -11.79 -33.44
C VAL A 343 -11.11 -10.59 -34.31
N ALA A 344 -10.87 -9.43 -33.69
CA ALA A 344 -10.44 -8.23 -34.42
C ALA A 344 -9.11 -8.45 -35.18
N LEU A 345 -8.16 -9.17 -34.57
CA LEU A 345 -6.90 -9.53 -35.22
C LEU A 345 -7.10 -10.33 -36.51
N ARG A 346 -8.09 -11.21 -36.58
CA ARG A 346 -8.40 -11.97 -37.81
C ARG A 346 -8.93 -11.07 -38.92
N GLU A 347 -9.68 -10.02 -38.56
CA GLU A 347 -10.13 -9.02 -39.54
C GLU A 347 -8.96 -8.19 -40.08
N PHE A 348 -7.94 -7.96 -39.25
CA PHE A 348 -6.72 -7.22 -39.62
C PHE A 348 -5.61 -8.08 -40.25
N GLU A 349 -5.81 -9.39 -40.45
CA GLU A 349 -4.91 -10.20 -41.26
C GLU A 349 -4.93 -9.78 -42.74
N ASP A 350 -6.02 -9.15 -43.20
CA ASP A 350 -6.11 -8.55 -44.54
C ASP A 350 -5.66 -7.07 -44.49
N PRO A 351 -4.56 -6.71 -45.18
CA PRO A 351 -4.07 -5.33 -45.25
C PRO A 351 -5.09 -4.33 -45.81
N GLU A 352 -6.03 -4.78 -46.67
CA GLU A 352 -7.08 -3.91 -47.17
C GLU A 352 -8.06 -3.49 -46.06
N GLN A 353 -8.32 -4.37 -45.11
CA GLN A 353 -9.21 -4.10 -43.98
C GLN A 353 -8.58 -3.11 -43.00
N VAL A 354 -7.28 -3.22 -42.73
CA VAL A 354 -6.52 -2.21 -41.97
C VAL A 354 -6.63 -0.83 -42.64
N ARG A 355 -6.53 -0.78 -43.98
CA ARG A 355 -6.65 0.47 -44.73
C ARG A 355 -8.07 1.04 -44.70
N ASN A 356 -9.10 0.21 -44.81
CA ASN A 356 -10.49 0.64 -44.71
C ASN A 356 -10.80 1.19 -43.30
N TRP A 357 -10.30 0.51 -42.28
CA TRP A 357 -10.39 0.97 -40.89
C TRP A 357 -9.72 2.35 -40.69
N LEU A 358 -8.51 2.57 -41.24
CA LEU A 358 -7.83 3.88 -41.19
C LEU A 358 -8.63 4.99 -41.88
N LYS A 359 -9.25 4.70 -43.03
CA LYS A 359 -10.10 5.66 -43.75
C LYS A 359 -11.33 6.05 -42.93
N ASP A 360 -11.96 5.10 -42.26
CA ASP A 360 -13.11 5.36 -41.41
C ASP A 360 -12.73 6.10 -40.12
N MET A 361 -11.55 5.80 -39.55
CA MET A 361 -11.02 6.53 -38.40
C MET A 361 -10.67 7.99 -38.74
N LYS A 362 -10.27 8.28 -39.98
CA LYS A 362 -10.06 9.65 -40.49
C LYS A 362 -11.38 10.40 -40.74
N ARG A 363 -12.46 9.68 -41.06
CA ARG A 363 -13.80 10.27 -41.29
C ARG A 363 -14.52 10.63 -39.99
N ARG A 364 -14.15 10.03 -38.85
CA ARG A 364 -14.68 10.41 -37.54
C ARG A 364 -14.10 11.76 -37.08
N PRO A 365 -14.92 12.73 -36.65
CA PRO A 365 -14.43 14.01 -36.12
C PRO A 365 -13.66 13.82 -34.81
N ALA A 366 -12.67 14.68 -34.58
CA ALA A 366 -11.73 14.61 -33.45
C ALA A 366 -12.36 14.66 -32.05
N SER A 367 -13.64 15.07 -31.95
CA SER A 367 -14.39 15.13 -30.68
C SER A 367 -14.87 13.78 -30.16
N SER A 368 -14.59 12.67 -30.85
CA SER A 368 -14.95 11.30 -30.41
C SER A 368 -13.73 10.43 -30.10
N ARG A 369 -12.52 11.01 -30.02
CA ARG A 369 -11.25 10.28 -29.89
C ARG A 369 -10.80 9.99 -28.44
N PHE A 370 -11.43 10.58 -27.42
CA PHE A 370 -11.02 10.44 -26.02
C PHE A 370 -12.21 10.51 -25.05
N ASP A 371 -13.21 9.63 -25.21
CA ASP A 371 -14.32 9.55 -24.25
C ASP A 371 -14.78 8.11 -23.98
N ASP A 372 -13.87 7.14 -24.16
CA ASP A 372 -14.16 5.74 -23.79
C ASP A 372 -12.95 5.09 -23.09
N ASP A 373 -12.51 5.75 -22.01
CA ASP A 373 -11.80 5.07 -20.92
C ASP A 373 -12.56 5.37 -19.62
N SER A 374 -13.66 4.66 -19.46
CA SER A 374 -14.28 4.42 -18.17
C SER A 374 -14.86 3.02 -18.22
N TYR A 375 -14.13 2.04 -17.68
CA TYR A 375 -14.66 1.09 -16.69
C TYR A 375 -13.59 0.20 -16.07
#